data_AF-A0A7X0KI89-F1
#
_entry.id   AF-A0A7X0KI89-F1
#
_cell.length_a   1.000
_cell.length_b   1.000
_cell.length_c   1.000
_cell.angle_alpha   90.00
_cell.angle_beta   90.00
_cell.angle_gamma   90.00
#
_symmetry.space_group_name_H-M   'P 1'
#
loop_
_entity.id
_entity.type
_entity.pdbx_description
1 polymer ?
#
loop_
_entity_poly.entity_id
_entity_poly.type
_entity_poly.pdbx_seq_one_letter_code
_entity_poly.pdbx_strand_id
1 'polypeptide(L)'
;MNLRKIADIVVLIIIGFCLGGMFSDVSATDQYLSEWQTLIAGILAVAAAAWTVGEMRRNDSMQQQRHEELMLLNLRADRLRAERAAFPYADKLEYASNIISERVEQLGAHRDIDINRRVAINIAQAMNFIIDYLRADAIIDAKPLFGSAMAFSFESLEKRIEISARTTIGLCETLAETETDFGKKLEEHWPKIALNSLTIARSCREFAVELKRLADHYGPD
;
A
#
# COMPACT_ATOMS: atom_id res chain seq x y z
N MET A 1 -11.86 27.76 -28.83
CA MET A 1 -11.64 29.22 -28.70
C MET A 1 -11.04 29.45 -27.32
N ASN A 2 -9.80 29.92 -27.22
CA ASN A 2 -9.05 29.93 -25.95
C ASN A 2 -9.71 30.89 -24.94
N LEU A 3 -9.98 30.42 -23.72
CA LEU A 3 -10.58 31.23 -22.62
C LEU A 3 -9.87 32.58 -22.43
N ARG A 4 -8.55 32.62 -22.62
CA ARG A 4 -7.75 33.85 -22.61
C ARG A 4 -8.23 34.89 -23.61
N LYS A 5 -8.55 34.50 -24.85
CA LYS A 5 -9.02 35.44 -25.88
C LYS A 5 -10.38 36.04 -25.53
N ILE A 6 -11.24 35.30 -24.84
CA ILE A 6 -12.55 35.80 -24.40
C ILE A 6 -12.37 36.77 -23.24
N ALA A 7 -11.50 36.46 -22.27
CA ALA A 7 -11.16 37.36 -21.18
C ALA A 7 -10.56 38.68 -21.69
N ASP A 8 -9.64 38.63 -22.67
CA ASP A 8 -9.03 39.82 -23.28
C ASP A 8 -10.08 40.70 -23.99
N ILE A 9 -11.05 40.09 -24.68
CA ILE A 9 -12.16 40.79 -25.33
C ILE A 9 -13.08 41.45 -24.30
N VAL A 10 -13.43 40.75 -23.21
CA VAL A 10 -14.30 41.29 -22.15
C VAL A 10 -13.63 42.48 -21.45
N VAL A 11 -12.33 42.40 -21.15
CA VAL A 11 -11.57 43.51 -20.55
C VAL A 11 -11.52 44.72 -21.49
N LEU A 12 -11.30 44.50 -22.79
CA LEU A 12 -11.35 45.56 -23.80
C LEU A 12 -12.72 46.23 -23.88
N ILE A 13 -13.81 45.47 -23.78
CA ILE A 13 -15.17 46.00 -23.75
C ILE A 13 -15.41 46.85 -22.49
N ILE A 14 -14.96 46.39 -21.32
CA ILE A 14 -15.08 47.13 -20.05
C ILE A 14 -14.29 48.45 -20.11
N ILE A 15 -13.05 48.42 -20.59
CA ILE A 15 -12.22 49.63 -20.74
C ILE A 15 -12.86 50.60 -21.74
N GLY A 16 -13.34 50.10 -22.88
CA GLY A 16 -14.03 50.92 -23.88
C GLY A 16 -15.31 51.57 -23.34
N PHE A 17 -16.06 50.85 -22.50
CA PHE A 17 -17.27 51.37 -21.85
C PHE A 17 -16.96 52.41 -20.77
N CYS A 18 -15.93 52.18 -19.94
CA CYS A 18 -15.48 53.15 -18.94
C CYS A 18 -14.94 54.44 -19.60
N LEU A 19 -14.19 54.31 -20.70
CA LEU A 19 -13.69 55.46 -21.46
C LEU A 19 -14.84 56.20 -22.16
N GLY A 20 -15.82 55.48 -22.73
CA GLY A 20 -16.99 56.08 -23.35
C GLY A 20 -17.84 56.91 -22.38
N GLY A 21 -17.98 56.44 -21.12
CA GLY A 21 -18.68 57.18 -20.07
C GLY A 21 -17.94 58.41 -19.54
N MET A 22 -16.62 58.50 -19.69
CA MET A 22 -15.84 59.68 -19.28
C MET A 22 -15.92 60.84 -20.29
N PHE A 23 -16.38 60.60 -21.52
CA PHE A 23 -16.47 61.63 -22.58
C PHE A 23 -17.90 62.14 -22.83
N SER A 24 -18.91 61.70 -22.07
CA SER A 24 -20.32 62.01 -22.37
C SER A 24 -20.88 63.27 -21.69
N ASP A 25 -20.06 64.19 -21.20
CA ASP A 25 -20.57 65.40 -20.53
C ASP A 25 -20.94 66.50 -21.55
N VAL A 26 -22.09 66.35 -22.25
CA VAL A 26 -22.80 67.46 -22.93
C VAL A 26 -24.33 67.24 -22.97
N SER A 27 -25.03 67.94 -22.06
CA SER A 27 -26.40 68.48 -22.14
C SER A 27 -27.62 67.56 -21.92
N ALA A 28 -28.30 67.81 -20.77
CA ALA A 28 -29.74 67.79 -20.39
C ALA A 28 -30.74 66.73 -20.91
N THR A 29 -30.42 65.99 -21.96
CA THR A 29 -31.08 64.76 -22.42
C THR A 29 -30.47 63.50 -21.76
N ASP A 30 -29.41 63.68 -20.96
CA ASP A 30 -28.54 62.64 -20.38
C ASP A 30 -29.18 61.75 -19.30
N GLN A 31 -30.18 62.23 -18.56
CA GLN A 31 -30.78 61.43 -17.49
C GLN A 31 -31.50 60.20 -18.04
N TYR A 32 -32.16 60.33 -19.20
CA TYR A 32 -32.89 59.22 -19.80
C TYR A 32 -31.95 58.16 -20.36
N LEU A 33 -30.84 58.54 -21.00
CA LEU A 33 -29.83 57.59 -21.48
C LEU A 33 -29.08 56.87 -20.33
N SER A 34 -28.82 57.58 -19.24
CA SER A 34 -28.13 57.04 -18.06
C SER A 34 -28.94 55.92 -17.38
N GLU A 35 -30.26 56.05 -17.30
CA GLU A 35 -31.14 55.01 -16.76
C GLU A 35 -31.13 53.74 -17.62
N TRP A 36 -31.11 53.87 -18.94
CA TRP A 36 -30.99 52.71 -19.85
C TRP A 36 -29.62 52.02 -19.75
N GLN A 37 -28.55 52.77 -19.54
CA GLN A 37 -27.20 52.24 -19.37
C GLN A 37 -27.08 51.33 -18.14
N THR A 38 -27.67 51.74 -17.01
CA THR A 38 -27.64 50.93 -15.77
C THR A 38 -28.47 49.65 -15.90
N LEU A 39 -29.60 49.70 -16.61
CA LEU A 39 -30.42 48.52 -16.89
C LEU A 39 -29.67 47.50 -17.76
N ILE A 40 -29.02 47.96 -18.84
CA ILE A 40 -28.22 47.09 -19.72
C ILE A 40 -27.05 46.47 -18.94
N ALA A 41 -26.38 47.24 -18.09
CA ALA A 41 -25.31 46.73 -17.23
C ALA A 41 -25.81 45.65 -16.26
N GLY A 42 -26.99 45.83 -15.66
CA GLY A 42 -27.61 44.82 -14.80
C GLY A 42 -27.92 43.52 -15.54
N ILE A 43 -28.51 43.60 -16.75
CA ILE A 43 -28.80 42.42 -17.58
C ILE A 43 -27.51 41.69 -17.97
N LEU A 44 -26.47 42.42 -18.36
CA LEU A 44 -25.17 41.84 -18.68
C LEU A 44 -24.52 41.16 -17.47
N ALA A 45 -24.65 41.74 -16.27
CA ALA A 45 -24.14 41.14 -15.04
C ALA A 45 -24.84 39.81 -14.71
N VAL A 46 -26.18 39.74 -14.83
CA VAL A 46 -26.92 38.48 -14.62
C VAL A 46 -26.54 37.44 -15.68
N ALA A 47 -26.40 37.83 -16.95
CA ALA A 47 -25.97 36.94 -18.02
C ALA A 47 -24.56 36.37 -17.77
N ALA A 48 -23.61 37.21 -17.35
CA ALA A 48 -22.26 36.79 -17.00
C ALA A 48 -22.23 35.84 -15.80
N ALA A 49 -23.04 36.11 -14.76
CA ALA A 49 -23.19 35.22 -13.62
C ALA A 49 -23.78 33.87 -14.04
N ALA A 50 -24.83 33.85 -14.86
CA ALA A 50 -25.45 32.63 -15.37
C ALA A 50 -24.47 31.79 -16.21
N TRP A 51 -23.69 32.45 -17.08
CA TRP A 51 -22.62 31.79 -17.83
C TRP A 51 -21.58 31.15 -16.91
N THR A 52 -21.14 31.90 -15.90
CA THR A 52 -20.15 31.44 -14.92
C THR A 52 -20.65 30.21 -14.15
N VAL A 53 -21.91 30.23 -13.71
CA VAL A 53 -22.53 29.08 -13.04
C VAL A 53 -22.64 27.87 -13.98
N GLY A 54 -22.95 28.08 -15.26
CA GLY A 54 -22.98 27.01 -16.26
C GLY A 54 -21.60 26.36 -16.44
N GLU A 55 -20.55 27.17 -16.54
CA GLU A 55 -19.17 26.68 -16.68
C GLU A 55 -18.68 25.98 -15.41
N MET A 56 -19.04 26.48 -14.22
CA MET A 56 -18.75 25.82 -12.94
C MET A 56 -19.37 24.42 -12.89
N ARG A 57 -20.67 24.28 -13.19
CA ARG A 57 -21.35 22.97 -13.20
C ARG A 57 -20.69 21.98 -14.16
N ARG A 58 -20.26 22.46 -15.33
CA ARG A 58 -19.55 21.63 -16.30
C ARG A 58 -18.19 21.16 -15.76
N ASN A 59 -17.42 22.07 -15.17
CA ASN A 59 -16.13 21.75 -14.57
C ASN A 59 -16.25 20.80 -13.38
N ASP A 60 -17.23 21.01 -12.50
CA ASP A 60 -17.48 20.14 -11.34
C ASP A 60 -17.79 18.70 -11.80
N SER A 61 -18.62 18.54 -12.85
CA SER A 61 -18.92 17.22 -13.40
C SER A 61 -17.69 16.50 -13.97
N MET A 62 -16.79 17.24 -14.64
CA MET A 62 -15.54 16.67 -15.18
C MET A 62 -14.53 16.37 -14.08
N GLN A 63 -14.47 17.18 -13.02
CA GLN A 63 -13.62 16.90 -11.86
C GLN A 63 -14.09 15.64 -11.13
N GLN A 64 -15.40 15.48 -10.96
CA GLN A 64 -15.98 14.28 -10.36
C GLN A 64 -15.67 13.02 -11.17
N GLN A 65 -15.82 13.06 -12.50
CA GLN A 65 -15.47 11.93 -13.38
C GLN A 65 -13.98 11.55 -13.24
N ARG A 66 -13.07 12.53 -13.25
CA ARG A 66 -11.63 12.25 -13.06
C ARG A 66 -11.33 11.69 -11.67
N HIS A 67 -12.04 12.16 -10.65
CA HIS A 67 -11.88 11.64 -9.30
C HIS A 67 -12.29 10.17 -9.22
N GLU A 68 -13.41 9.81 -9.84
CA GLU A 68 -13.89 8.43 -9.95
C GLU A 68 -12.91 7.55 -10.75
N GLU A 69 -12.42 8.03 -11.89
CA GLU A 69 -11.39 7.33 -12.69
C GLU A 69 -10.11 7.08 -11.89
N LEU A 70 -9.61 8.09 -11.16
CA LEU A 70 -8.42 7.97 -10.33
C LEU A 70 -8.65 7.00 -9.15
N MET A 71 -9.82 7.01 -8.54
CA MET A 71 -10.18 6.07 -7.48
C MET A 71 -10.19 4.62 -8.00
N LEU A 72 -10.80 4.38 -9.17
CA LEU A 72 -10.82 3.06 -9.80
C LEU A 72 -9.41 2.58 -10.18
N LEU A 73 -8.55 3.46 -10.69
CA LEU A 73 -7.16 3.14 -10.99
C LEU A 73 -6.37 2.77 -9.74
N ASN A 74 -6.56 3.50 -8.63
CA ASN A 74 -5.91 3.20 -7.36
C ASN A 74 -6.38 1.84 -6.80
N LEU A 75 -7.68 1.58 -6.80
CA LEU A 75 -8.23 0.28 -6.35
C LEU A 75 -7.66 -0.88 -7.16
N ARG A 76 -7.53 -0.72 -8.49
CA ARG A 76 -6.91 -1.73 -9.35
C ARG A 76 -5.43 -1.95 -9.02
N ALA A 77 -4.69 -0.88 -8.76
CA ALA A 77 -3.27 -0.97 -8.41
C ALA A 77 -3.08 -1.68 -7.06
N ASP A 78 -3.88 -1.32 -6.06
CA ASP A 78 -3.83 -1.93 -4.73
C ASP A 78 -4.25 -3.40 -4.76
N ARG A 79 -5.27 -3.75 -5.55
CA ARG A 79 -5.63 -5.13 -5.83
C ARG A 79 -4.46 -5.94 -6.39
N LEU A 80 -3.79 -5.43 -7.41
CA LEU A 80 -2.65 -6.14 -8.01
C LEU A 80 -1.49 -6.28 -7.02
N ARG A 81 -1.27 -5.30 -6.13
CA ARG A 81 -0.27 -5.40 -5.05
C ARG A 81 -0.65 -6.50 -4.06
N ALA A 82 -1.91 -6.52 -3.60
CA ALA A 82 -2.41 -7.53 -2.68
C ALA A 82 -2.34 -8.94 -3.29
N GLU A 83 -2.78 -9.11 -4.53
CA GLU A 83 -2.72 -10.39 -5.26
C GLU A 83 -1.27 -10.90 -5.41
N ARG A 84 -0.32 -10.03 -5.77
CA ARG A 84 1.11 -10.41 -5.91
C ARG A 84 1.77 -10.73 -4.57
N ALA A 85 1.37 -10.06 -3.50
CA ALA A 85 1.85 -10.36 -2.16
C ALA A 85 1.31 -11.70 -1.66
N ALA A 86 0.04 -12.01 -1.95
CA ALA A 86 -0.57 -13.27 -1.56
C ALA A 86 -0.07 -14.45 -2.40
N PHE A 87 -0.03 -14.32 -3.73
CA PHE A 87 0.33 -15.40 -4.65
C PHE A 87 1.63 -15.05 -5.38
N PRO A 88 2.73 -15.80 -5.17
CA PRO A 88 2.81 -17.16 -4.62
C PRO A 88 3.24 -17.26 -3.14
N TYR A 89 3.40 -16.14 -2.42
CA TYR A 89 4.12 -16.17 -1.14
C TYR A 89 3.36 -16.80 0.01
N ALA A 90 2.04 -16.69 0.06
CA ALA A 90 1.23 -17.36 1.08
C ALA A 90 1.43 -18.89 1.02
N ASP A 91 1.42 -19.46 -0.18
CA ASP A 91 1.64 -20.91 -0.37
C ASP A 91 3.08 -21.31 -0.05
N LYS A 92 4.06 -20.46 -0.37
CA LYS A 92 5.48 -20.69 -0.02
C LYS A 92 5.71 -20.65 1.49
N LEU A 93 5.09 -19.71 2.20
CA LEU A 93 5.14 -19.61 3.65
C LEU A 93 4.48 -20.83 4.32
N GLU A 94 3.33 -21.26 3.80
CA GLU A 94 2.63 -22.46 4.26
C GLU A 94 3.49 -23.71 4.04
N TYR A 95 4.08 -23.87 2.85
CA TYR A 95 4.99 -24.97 2.54
C TYR A 95 6.21 -25.00 3.47
N ALA A 96 6.91 -23.87 3.65
CA ALA A 96 8.06 -23.79 4.54
C ALA A 96 7.68 -24.08 6.00
N SER A 97 6.51 -23.63 6.45
CA SER A 97 6.00 -23.92 7.78
C SER A 97 5.72 -25.41 8.02
N ASN A 98 5.22 -26.11 7.00
CA ASN A 98 4.97 -27.55 7.06
C ASN A 98 6.29 -28.33 7.14
N ILE A 99 7.30 -27.93 6.35
CA ILE A 99 8.66 -28.48 6.46
C ILE A 99 9.19 -28.31 7.88
N ILE A 100 9.12 -27.10 8.44
CA ILE A 100 9.61 -26.85 9.80
C ILE A 100 8.88 -27.75 10.81
N SER A 101 7.56 -27.84 10.73
CA SER A 101 6.76 -28.66 11.66
C SER A 101 7.15 -30.14 11.58
N GLU A 102 7.23 -30.70 10.36
CA GLU A 102 7.62 -32.10 10.14
C GLU A 102 9.04 -32.39 10.63
N ARG A 103 9.98 -31.47 10.39
CA ARG A 103 11.38 -31.64 10.82
C ARG A 103 11.54 -31.49 12.32
N VAL A 104 10.77 -30.63 12.97
CA VAL A 104 10.81 -30.52 14.43
C VAL A 104 10.31 -31.81 15.10
N GLU A 105 9.31 -32.49 14.53
CA GLU A 105 8.86 -33.80 15.06
C GLU A 105 9.95 -34.88 14.96
N GLN A 106 10.82 -34.80 13.95
CA GLN A 106 11.97 -35.69 13.79
C GLN A 106 13.13 -35.34 14.74
N LEU A 107 13.14 -34.12 15.28
CA LEU A 107 14.21 -33.62 16.13
C LEU A 107 14.15 -34.31 17.50
N GLY A 108 15.18 -35.09 17.83
CA GLY A 108 15.25 -35.86 19.09
C GLY A 108 14.51 -37.20 19.05
N ALA A 109 13.85 -37.55 17.95
CA ALA A 109 13.30 -38.89 17.74
C ALA A 109 14.42 -39.93 17.48
N HIS A 110 15.56 -39.49 16.96
CA HIS A 110 16.70 -40.34 16.64
C HIS A 110 17.81 -40.20 17.71
N ARG A 111 18.39 -41.34 18.12
CA ARG A 111 19.60 -41.36 18.97
C ARG A 111 20.87 -40.97 18.21
N ASP A 112 20.82 -40.99 16.89
CA ASP A 112 21.93 -40.64 16.02
C ASP A 112 22.08 -39.11 15.95
N ILE A 113 23.21 -38.64 16.44
CA ILE A 113 23.59 -37.23 16.50
C ILE A 113 23.66 -36.60 15.11
N ASP A 114 24.18 -37.33 14.12
CA ASP A 114 24.32 -36.82 12.75
C ASP A 114 22.96 -36.64 12.08
N ILE A 115 21.98 -37.49 12.40
CA ILE A 115 20.61 -37.30 11.94
C ILE A 115 20.03 -36.00 12.51
N ASN A 116 20.11 -35.80 13.83
CA ASN A 116 19.54 -34.59 14.44
C ASN A 116 20.27 -33.31 13.97
N ARG A 117 21.58 -33.38 13.71
CA ARG A 117 22.35 -32.29 13.09
C ARG A 117 21.80 -31.92 11.72
N ARG A 118 21.56 -32.90 10.84
CA ARG A 118 20.96 -32.68 9.52
C ARG A 118 19.56 -32.08 9.63
N VAL A 119 18.75 -32.56 10.57
CA VAL A 119 17.40 -32.01 10.83
C VAL A 119 17.48 -30.53 11.24
N ALA A 120 18.39 -30.16 12.14
CA ALA A 120 18.57 -28.77 12.56
C ALA A 120 19.04 -27.84 11.42
N ILE A 121 19.96 -28.32 10.56
CA ILE A 121 20.38 -27.59 9.36
C ILE A 121 19.20 -27.37 8.42
N ASN A 122 18.37 -28.38 8.19
CA ASN A 122 17.18 -28.26 7.34
C ASN A 122 16.17 -27.25 7.91
N ILE A 123 15.97 -27.23 9.23
CA ILE A 123 15.13 -26.23 9.91
C ILE A 123 15.69 -24.82 9.69
N ALA A 124 17.00 -24.63 9.88
CA ALA A 124 17.64 -23.34 9.66
C ALA A 124 17.52 -22.85 8.21
N GLN A 125 17.70 -23.74 7.23
CA GLN A 125 17.50 -23.45 5.81
C GLN A 125 16.05 -23.03 5.52
N ALA A 126 15.07 -23.74 6.07
CA ALA A 126 13.66 -23.38 5.93
C ALA A 126 13.34 -22.00 6.54
N MET A 127 13.96 -21.65 7.67
CA MET A 127 13.84 -20.31 8.26
C MET A 127 14.41 -19.22 7.35
N ASN A 128 15.56 -19.46 6.70
CA ASN A 128 16.13 -18.52 5.75
C ASN A 128 15.22 -18.32 4.53
N PHE A 129 14.61 -19.39 4.00
CA PHE A 129 13.63 -19.25 2.93
C PHE A 129 12.44 -18.37 3.33
N ILE A 130 11.95 -18.51 4.56
CA ILE A 130 10.87 -17.64 5.05
C ILE A 130 11.34 -16.19 5.14
N ILE A 131 12.56 -15.91 5.60
CA ILE A 131 13.12 -14.55 5.60
C ILE A 131 13.14 -13.98 4.18
N ASP A 132 13.61 -14.75 3.20
CA ASP A 132 13.65 -14.33 1.80
C ASP A 132 12.24 -14.07 1.25
N TYR A 133 11.26 -14.89 1.63
CA TYR A 133 9.86 -14.69 1.23
C TYR A 133 9.27 -13.43 1.86
N LEU A 134 9.47 -13.18 3.16
CA LEU A 134 8.98 -11.99 3.87
C LEU A 134 9.60 -10.70 3.33
N ARG A 135 10.81 -10.78 2.78
CA ARG A 135 11.53 -9.64 2.20
C ARG A 135 11.34 -9.49 0.69
N ALA A 136 10.53 -10.33 0.06
CA ALA A 136 10.25 -10.18 -1.35
C ALA A 136 9.55 -8.85 -1.64
N ASP A 137 9.94 -8.18 -2.73
CA ASP A 137 9.42 -6.86 -3.12
C ASP A 137 7.90 -6.81 -3.13
N ALA A 138 7.24 -7.89 -3.58
CA ALA A 138 5.78 -7.98 -3.58
C ALA A 138 5.15 -7.84 -2.18
N ILE A 139 5.76 -8.41 -1.14
CA ILE A 139 5.27 -8.27 0.24
C ILE A 139 5.60 -6.88 0.78
N ILE A 140 6.80 -6.36 0.49
CA ILE A 140 7.21 -5.01 0.92
C ILE A 140 6.30 -3.93 0.32
N ASP A 141 6.01 -4.03 -0.98
CA ASP A 141 5.13 -3.12 -1.71
C ASP A 141 3.68 -3.15 -1.20
N ALA A 142 3.25 -4.27 -0.62
CA ALA A 142 1.92 -4.43 -0.04
C ALA A 142 1.83 -3.97 1.43
N LYS A 143 2.94 -3.66 2.11
CA LYS A 143 2.94 -3.18 3.50
C LYS A 143 1.97 -2.01 3.77
N PRO A 144 1.83 -1.01 2.88
CA PRO A 144 0.86 0.07 3.09
C PRO A 144 -0.61 -0.38 3.13
N LEU A 145 -0.91 -1.57 2.59
CA LEU A 145 -2.24 -2.17 2.59
C LEU A 145 -2.50 -3.01 3.85
N PHE A 146 -1.48 -3.25 4.68
CA PHE A 146 -1.65 -4.04 5.90
C PHE A 146 -2.39 -3.21 6.95
N GLY A 147 -3.51 -3.74 7.42
CA GLY A 147 -4.14 -3.24 8.64
C GLY A 147 -3.21 -3.36 9.85
N SER A 148 -3.51 -2.65 10.93
CA SER A 148 -2.67 -2.60 12.13
C SER A 148 -2.30 -3.97 12.70
N ALA A 149 -3.26 -4.91 12.73
CA ALA A 149 -3.03 -6.27 13.21
C ALA A 149 -2.04 -7.03 12.33
N MET A 150 -2.22 -6.97 11.01
CA MET A 150 -1.35 -7.66 10.04
C MET A 150 0.06 -7.05 10.00
N ALA A 151 0.17 -5.72 10.09
CA ALA A 151 1.46 -5.04 10.19
C ALA A 151 2.24 -5.50 11.43
N PHE A 152 1.57 -5.59 12.59
CA PHE A 152 2.17 -6.12 13.81
C PHE A 152 2.56 -7.61 13.66
N SER A 153 1.70 -8.43 13.07
CA SER A 153 2.02 -9.84 12.78
C SER A 153 3.26 -9.98 11.91
N PHE A 154 3.37 -9.18 10.84
CA PHE A 154 4.54 -9.14 9.95
C PHE A 154 5.82 -8.77 10.70
N GLU A 155 5.83 -7.66 11.45
CA GLU A 155 7.02 -7.20 12.19
C GLU A 155 7.43 -8.19 13.29
N SER A 156 6.45 -8.75 14.00
CA SER A 156 6.70 -9.76 15.03
C SER A 156 7.31 -11.02 14.43
N LEU A 157 6.80 -11.47 13.29
CA LEU A 157 7.30 -12.64 12.58
C LEU A 157 8.73 -12.40 12.08
N GLU A 158 8.99 -11.28 11.40
CA GLU A 158 10.33 -10.93 10.89
C GLU A 158 11.37 -10.91 12.02
N LYS A 159 11.06 -10.25 13.13
CA LYS A 159 11.97 -10.18 14.29
C LYS A 159 12.21 -11.56 14.92
N ARG A 160 11.15 -12.36 15.09
CA ARG A 160 11.27 -13.71 15.70
C ARG A 160 12.12 -14.64 14.84
N ILE A 161 11.90 -14.62 13.52
CA ILE A 161 12.63 -15.50 12.63
C ILE A 161 14.10 -15.11 12.52
N GLU A 162 14.43 -13.83 12.50
CA GLU A 162 15.83 -13.38 12.48
C GLU A 162 16.58 -13.86 13.73
N ILE A 163 15.97 -13.67 14.91
CA ILE A 163 16.56 -14.11 16.19
C ILE A 163 16.72 -15.63 16.21
N SER A 164 15.69 -16.36 15.78
CA SER A 164 15.71 -17.83 15.80
C SER A 164 16.69 -18.41 14.78
N ALA A 165 16.71 -17.90 13.55
CA ALA A 165 17.64 -18.34 12.51
C ALA A 165 19.10 -18.12 12.96
N ARG A 166 19.42 -16.94 13.47
CA ARG A 166 20.77 -16.64 14.00
C ARG A 166 21.15 -17.57 15.15
N THR A 167 20.22 -17.86 16.07
CA THR A 167 20.46 -18.76 17.19
C THR A 167 20.67 -20.20 16.72
N THR A 168 19.83 -20.71 15.83
CA THR A 168 19.94 -22.08 15.31
C THR A 168 21.21 -22.26 14.48
N ILE A 169 21.57 -21.30 13.62
CA ILE A 169 22.80 -21.34 12.81
C ILE A 169 24.02 -21.27 13.73
N GLY A 170 24.06 -20.31 14.66
CA GLY A 170 25.20 -20.17 15.59
C GLY A 170 25.40 -21.41 16.46
N LEU A 171 24.32 -22.07 16.89
CA LEU A 171 24.40 -23.36 17.57
C LEU A 171 24.95 -24.45 16.63
N CYS A 172 24.48 -24.54 15.38
CA CYS A 172 25.00 -25.52 14.42
C CYS A 172 26.49 -25.32 14.11
N GLU A 173 26.96 -24.08 14.01
CA GLU A 173 28.36 -23.71 13.74
C GLU A 173 29.26 -23.98 14.95
N THR A 174 28.92 -23.45 16.13
CA THR A 174 29.72 -23.65 17.36
C THR A 174 29.85 -25.12 17.73
N LEU A 175 28.82 -25.91 17.43
CA LEU A 175 28.84 -27.33 17.71
C LEU A 175 29.64 -28.09 16.64
N ALA A 176 29.66 -27.65 15.37
CA ALA A 176 30.52 -28.25 14.33
C ALA A 176 32.01 -28.25 14.69
N GLU A 177 32.46 -27.30 15.50
CA GLU A 177 33.86 -27.16 15.93
C GLU A 177 34.23 -28.08 17.11
N THR A 178 33.25 -28.68 17.80
CA THR A 178 33.47 -29.44 19.05
C THR A 178 32.89 -30.86 18.97
N GLU A 179 33.57 -31.76 18.25
CA GLU A 179 33.13 -33.15 18.01
C GLU A 179 32.80 -33.95 19.30
N THR A 180 33.50 -33.70 20.42
CA THR A 180 33.43 -34.54 21.62
C THR A 180 32.29 -34.21 22.59
N ASP A 181 31.63 -33.06 22.48
CA ASP A 181 30.55 -32.62 23.40
C ASP A 181 29.26 -32.17 22.66
N PHE A 182 29.22 -32.40 21.34
CA PHE A 182 28.13 -31.98 20.46
C PHE A 182 26.77 -32.50 20.94
N GLY A 183 26.66 -33.82 21.16
CA GLY A 183 25.37 -34.46 21.47
C GLY A 183 24.72 -33.91 22.73
N LYS A 184 25.51 -33.71 23.79
CA LYS A 184 25.00 -33.29 25.10
C LYS A 184 24.54 -31.82 25.11
N LYS A 185 25.36 -30.91 24.59
CA LYS A 185 24.99 -29.49 24.47
C LYS A 185 23.78 -29.29 23.57
N LEU A 186 23.68 -30.08 22.51
CA LEU A 186 22.60 -29.98 21.57
C LEU A 186 21.28 -30.50 22.15
N GLU A 187 21.31 -31.62 22.87
CA GLU A 187 20.17 -32.13 23.64
C GLU A 187 19.62 -31.10 24.63
N GLU A 188 20.49 -30.32 25.29
CA GLU A 188 20.08 -29.24 26.19
C GLU A 188 19.34 -28.10 25.47
N HIS A 189 19.63 -27.86 24.19
CA HIS A 189 19.05 -26.76 23.41
C HIS A 189 17.87 -27.18 22.52
N TRP A 190 17.65 -28.48 22.30
CA TRP A 190 16.56 -29.03 21.48
C TRP A 190 15.17 -28.55 21.83
N PRO A 191 14.73 -28.57 23.11
CA PRO A 191 13.39 -28.12 23.45
C PRO A 191 13.16 -26.66 23.05
N LYS A 192 14.19 -25.81 23.18
CA LYS A 192 14.13 -24.39 22.82
C LYS A 192 14.08 -24.19 21.31
N ILE A 193 14.92 -24.89 20.56
CA ILE A 193 14.90 -24.81 19.08
C ILE A 193 13.56 -25.32 18.55
N ALA A 194 13.08 -26.46 19.03
CA ALA A 194 11.80 -27.04 18.64
C ALA A 194 10.63 -26.08 18.90
N LEU A 195 10.53 -25.53 20.13
CA LEU A 195 9.47 -24.61 20.50
C LEU A 195 9.48 -23.34 19.65
N ASN A 196 10.65 -22.73 19.44
CA ASN A 196 10.78 -21.52 18.62
C ASN A 196 10.41 -21.80 17.16
N SER A 197 10.86 -22.93 16.63
CA SER A 197 10.60 -23.35 15.25
C SER A 197 9.11 -23.60 15.00
N LEU A 198 8.43 -24.29 15.93
CA LEU A 198 6.97 -24.51 15.86
C LEU A 198 6.19 -23.20 15.98
N THR A 199 6.64 -22.29 16.85
CA THR A 199 6.03 -20.96 16.99
C THR A 199 6.14 -20.18 15.68
N ILE A 200 7.32 -20.17 15.06
CA ILE A 200 7.54 -19.53 13.74
C ILE A 200 6.67 -20.17 12.67
N ALA A 201 6.63 -21.51 12.60
CA ALA A 201 5.82 -22.23 11.62
C ALA A 201 4.33 -21.89 11.77
N ARG A 202 3.83 -21.81 13.01
CA ARG A 202 2.45 -21.38 13.28
C ARG A 202 2.21 -19.94 12.82
N SER A 203 3.06 -19.00 13.21
CA SER A 203 2.92 -17.59 12.80
C SER A 203 3.02 -17.38 11.29
N CYS A 204 3.84 -18.19 10.58
CA CYS A 204 3.88 -18.17 9.12
C CYS A 204 2.56 -18.60 8.49
N ARG A 205 1.90 -19.64 9.02
CA ARG A 205 0.58 -20.08 8.55
C ARG A 205 -0.50 -19.02 8.80
N GLU A 206 -0.49 -18.44 10.00
CA GLU A 206 -1.42 -17.36 10.36
C GLU A 206 -1.24 -16.17 9.40
N PHE A 207 0.01 -15.74 9.17
CA PHE A 207 0.30 -14.65 8.23
C PHE A 207 -0.02 -15.00 6.77
N ALA A 208 0.18 -16.24 6.33
CA ALA A 208 -0.22 -16.72 5.00
C ALA A 208 -1.74 -16.63 4.79
N VAL A 209 -2.54 -16.97 5.81
CA VAL A 209 -4.00 -16.81 5.78
C VAL A 209 -4.39 -15.32 5.72
N GLU A 210 -3.70 -14.46 6.48
CA GLU A 210 -3.91 -13.01 6.41
C GLU A 210 -3.60 -12.43 5.02
N LEU A 211 -2.52 -12.88 4.36
CA LEU A 211 -2.20 -12.50 2.99
C LEU A 211 -3.29 -12.93 2.00
N LYS A 212 -3.80 -14.16 2.11
CA LYS A 212 -4.91 -14.66 1.27
C LYS A 212 -6.17 -13.80 1.47
N ARG A 213 -6.53 -13.52 2.73
CA ARG A 213 -7.66 -12.63 3.06
C ARG A 213 -7.48 -11.20 2.55
N LEU A 214 -6.25 -10.67 2.56
CA LEU A 214 -5.95 -9.36 1.99
C LEU A 214 -6.24 -9.36 0.48
N ALA A 215 -5.77 -10.37 -0.26
CA ALA A 215 -6.07 -10.48 -1.68
C ALA A 215 -7.57 -10.62 -1.95
N ASP A 216 -8.29 -11.42 -1.16
CA ASP A 216 -9.74 -11.58 -1.28
C ASP A 216 -10.48 -10.25 -1.02
N HIS A 217 -10.04 -9.46 -0.03
CA HIS A 217 -10.65 -8.16 0.30
C HIS A 217 -10.55 -7.14 -0.84
N TYR A 218 -9.48 -7.20 -1.63
CA TYR A 218 -9.31 -6.35 -2.81
C TYR A 218 -9.76 -7.04 -4.12
N GLY A 219 -10.26 -8.27 -4.05
CA GLY A 219 -10.80 -9.02 -5.18
C GLY A 219 -12.05 -8.37 -5.77
N PRO A 220 -12.48 -8.80 -6.97
CA PRO A 220 -13.78 -8.38 -7.50
C PRO A 220 -14.87 -9.09 -6.70
N ASP A 221 -15.76 -8.33 -6.06
CA ASP A 221 -17.03 -8.84 -5.53
C ASP A 221 -17.87 -9.49 -6.64
#